data_AF-A0A920S5X4-F1
#
_entry.id   AF-A0A920S5X4-F1
#
_cell.length_a   1.000
_cell.length_b   1.000
_cell.length_c   1.000
_cell.angle_alpha   90.00
_cell.angle_beta   90.00
_cell.angle_gamma   90.00
#
_symmetry.space_group_name_H-M   'P 1'
#
loop_
_entity.id
_entity.type
_entity.pdbx_description
1 polymer ?
#
loop_
_entity_poly.entity_id
_entity_poly.type
_entity_poly.pdbx_seq_one_letter_code
_entity_poly.pdbx_strand_id
1 'polypeptide(L)'
;MRSMIITFLLFLALIIFPISQANDHLDFSSIDKDLQLKKITKYQSDSVSTRVRFIVIHFTSLNWEDSLRVLTEEQFAVSSHFLIPESEDQSYPSSKLSIYQLVDEKDRAWHAGKSQWEERTILMINQ
;
A
#
# COMPACT_ATOMS: atom_id res chain seq x y z
N MET A 1 22.50 -16.53 67.17
CA MET A 1 21.57 -15.38 67.29
C MET A 1 22.00 -14.27 66.34
N ARG A 2 21.27 -14.05 65.24
CA ARG A 2 20.74 -12.74 64.79
C ARG A 2 20.24 -12.84 63.35
N SER A 3 18.97 -12.47 63.22
CA SER A 3 18.08 -12.49 62.07
C SER A 3 18.66 -11.82 60.81
N MET A 4 18.55 -12.49 59.66
CA MET A 4 18.66 -11.91 58.32
C MET A 4 17.31 -11.98 57.57
N ILE A 5 16.19 -11.89 58.29
CA ILE A 5 14.83 -11.94 57.72
C ILE A 5 14.33 -10.53 57.31
N ILE A 6 15.04 -9.46 57.65
CA ILE A 6 14.50 -8.09 57.59
C ILE A 6 14.81 -7.32 56.29
N THR A 7 15.65 -7.84 55.38
CA THR A 7 15.93 -7.15 54.10
C THR A 7 14.97 -7.53 52.96
N PHE A 8 13.90 -8.29 53.23
CA PHE A 8 12.87 -8.63 52.23
C PHE A 8 11.54 -7.88 52.46
N LEU A 9 11.40 -7.13 53.55
CA LEU A 9 10.15 -6.46 53.95
C LEU A 9 10.06 -4.98 53.57
N LEU A 10 10.97 -4.47 52.72
CA LEU A 10 10.90 -3.10 52.19
C LEU A 10 10.64 -3.03 50.67
N PHE A 11 10.52 -4.17 49.98
CA PHE A 11 10.17 -4.21 48.55
C PHE A 11 8.73 -4.63 48.25
N LEU A 12 7.95 -4.99 49.28
CA LEU A 12 6.55 -5.42 49.13
C LEU A 12 5.53 -4.34 49.54
N ALA A 13 5.92 -3.06 49.53
CA ALA A 13 5.03 -1.94 49.88
C ALA A 13 4.90 -0.89 48.74
N LEU A 14 5.29 -1.25 47.51
CA LEU A 14 5.14 -0.40 46.32
C LEU A 14 4.14 -0.95 45.28
N ILE A 15 3.42 -2.03 45.60
CA ILE A 15 2.44 -2.67 44.70
C ILE A 15 0.98 -2.44 45.17
N ILE A 16 0.71 -1.46 46.04
CA ILE A 16 -0.67 -1.13 46.47
C ILE A 16 -0.93 0.38 46.50
N PHE A 17 -0.38 1.12 45.53
CA PHE A 17 -1.10 2.31 45.07
C PHE A 17 -1.88 1.89 43.83
N PRO A 18 -3.23 1.77 43.89
CA PRO A 18 -3.97 1.79 42.66
C PRO A 18 -3.67 3.16 42.07
N ILE A 19 -2.96 3.19 40.95
CA ILE A 19 -2.93 4.37 40.10
C ILE A 19 -4.36 4.46 39.56
N SER A 20 -5.26 5.05 40.35
CA SER A 20 -6.49 5.64 39.86
C SER A 20 -6.11 6.97 39.23
N GLN A 21 -5.27 6.91 38.19
CA GLN A 21 -5.32 7.93 37.16
C GLN A 21 -6.58 7.58 36.39
N ALA A 22 -7.53 8.50 36.43
CA ALA A 22 -8.68 8.48 35.55
C ALA A 22 -8.16 8.22 34.14
N ASN A 23 -8.38 7.00 33.65
CA ASN A 23 -8.55 6.82 32.23
C ASN A 23 -9.89 7.51 31.95
N ASP A 24 -9.87 8.84 31.87
CA ASP A 24 -10.87 9.56 31.13
C ASP A 24 -10.75 8.98 29.72
N HIS A 25 -11.53 7.94 29.47
CA HIS A 25 -11.79 7.44 28.15
C HIS A 25 -12.45 8.61 27.43
N LEU A 26 -11.62 9.48 26.85
CA LEU A 26 -12.07 10.54 25.96
C LEU A 26 -12.81 9.81 24.85
N ASP A 27 -14.13 9.79 24.98
CA ASP A 27 -15.03 9.12 24.07
C ASP A 27 -15.08 9.92 22.77
N PHE A 28 -14.08 9.68 21.91
CA PHE A 28 -14.01 10.22 20.57
C PHE A 28 -15.15 9.72 19.66
N SER A 29 -15.98 8.76 20.11
CA SER A 29 -17.17 8.34 19.36
C SER A 29 -18.23 9.44 19.26
N SER A 30 -18.16 10.45 20.15
CA SER A 30 -19.05 11.61 20.15
C SER A 30 -18.66 12.68 19.12
N ILE A 31 -17.39 12.77 18.73
CA ILE A 31 -16.88 13.75 17.75
C ILE A 31 -17.21 13.31 16.31
N ASP A 32 -17.39 12.01 16.08
CA ASP A 32 -17.45 11.41 14.73
C ASP A 32 -18.86 11.40 14.10
N LYS A 33 -19.93 11.64 14.87
CA LYS A 33 -21.30 11.64 14.30
C LYS A 33 -21.69 12.94 13.59
N ASP A 34 -21.12 14.07 13.99
CA ASP A 34 -21.48 15.39 13.45
C ASP A 34 -20.52 15.88 12.36
N LEU A 35 -19.34 15.27 12.26
CA LEU A 35 -18.34 15.60 11.24
C LEU A 35 -18.47 14.70 10.00
N GLN A 36 -19.51 14.93 9.22
CA GLN A 36 -19.64 14.27 7.92
C GLN A 36 -18.84 15.00 6.84
N LEU A 37 -18.02 14.24 6.12
CA LEU A 37 -17.31 14.74 4.93
C LEU A 37 -18.33 15.26 3.90
N LYS A 38 -18.45 16.57 3.78
CA LYS A 38 -19.28 17.21 2.76
C LYS A 38 -18.47 17.45 1.49
N LYS A 39 -18.64 16.59 0.49
CA LYS A 39 -18.08 16.80 -0.84
C LYS A 39 -18.80 17.98 -1.51
N ILE A 40 -18.07 19.07 -1.74
CA ILE A 40 -18.57 20.24 -2.48
C ILE A 40 -18.19 20.11 -3.95
N THR A 41 -19.07 20.48 -4.89
CA THR A 41 -18.76 20.48 -6.33
C THR A 41 -18.68 21.89 -6.91
N LYS A 42 -19.33 22.87 -6.26
CA LYS A 42 -19.40 24.28 -6.70
C LYS A 42 -18.12 25.08 -6.44
N TYR A 43 -17.34 24.70 -5.44
CA TYR A 43 -16.13 25.41 -5.01
C TYR A 43 -14.94 24.45 -4.99
N GLN A 44 -14.64 23.85 -6.13
CA GLN A 44 -13.44 23.01 -6.28
C GLN A 44 -12.19 23.90 -6.35
N SER A 45 -11.08 23.39 -5.81
CA SER A 45 -9.78 24.07 -5.93
C SER A 45 -9.23 23.90 -7.34
N ASP A 46 -8.73 24.98 -7.93
CA ASP A 46 -7.98 24.91 -9.18
C ASP A 46 -6.53 24.44 -8.96
N SER A 47 -6.03 24.47 -7.72
CA SER A 47 -4.71 23.95 -7.35
C SER A 47 -4.76 22.43 -7.11
N VAL A 48 -4.94 21.67 -8.18
CA VAL A 48 -4.97 20.20 -8.19
C VAL A 48 -4.01 19.64 -9.25
N SER A 49 -3.58 18.39 -9.08
CA SER A 49 -2.74 17.68 -10.06
C SER A 49 -3.28 16.28 -10.33
N THR A 50 -2.94 15.71 -11.48
CA THR A 50 -3.22 14.31 -11.81
C THR A 50 -2.23 13.39 -11.09
N ARG A 51 -2.70 12.21 -10.70
CA ARG A 51 -1.84 11.19 -10.05
C ARG A 51 -0.82 10.61 -11.03
N VAL A 52 -1.23 10.33 -12.27
CA VAL A 52 -0.38 9.76 -13.32
C VAL A 52 0.27 10.88 -14.13
N ARG A 53 1.59 10.79 -14.34
CA ARG A 53 2.40 11.79 -15.06
C ARG A 53 3.43 11.20 -16.03
N PHE A 54 3.69 9.90 -15.94
CA PHE A 54 4.72 9.22 -16.71
C PHE A 54 4.16 7.92 -17.30
N ILE A 55 4.69 7.55 -18.46
CA ILE A 55 4.49 6.23 -19.07
C ILE A 55 5.84 5.55 -19.09
N VAL A 56 5.91 4.33 -18.57
CA VAL A 56 7.11 3.49 -18.61
C VAL A 56 6.81 2.27 -19.48
N ILE A 57 7.67 1.99 -20.46
CA ILE A 57 7.49 0.89 -21.40
C ILE A 57 8.52 -0.21 -21.06
N HIS A 58 8.03 -1.44 -20.91
CA HIS A 58 8.85 -2.63 -20.67
C HIS A 58 8.54 -3.69 -21.72
N PHE A 59 9.53 -4.51 -22.09
CA PHE A 59 9.31 -5.78 -22.79
C PHE A 59 9.33 -6.93 -21.78
N THR A 60 8.56 -7.99 -22.02
CA THR A 60 8.35 -9.07 -21.04
C THR A 60 9.43 -10.14 -21.06
N SER A 61 10.17 -10.30 -22.16
CA SER A 61 11.11 -11.41 -22.40
C SER A 61 10.47 -12.81 -22.38
N LEU A 62 9.14 -12.89 -22.44
CA LEU A 62 8.34 -14.10 -22.35
C LEU A 62 7.29 -14.09 -23.46
N ASN A 63 6.79 -15.28 -23.84
CA ASN A 63 5.59 -15.39 -24.69
C ASN A 63 4.36 -14.80 -23.98
N TRP A 64 3.24 -14.64 -24.68
CA TRP A 64 2.03 -14.04 -24.16
C TRP A 64 1.46 -14.79 -22.95
N GLU A 65 1.36 -16.11 -23.00
CA GLU A 65 0.78 -16.92 -21.91
C GLU A 65 1.61 -16.79 -20.62
N ASP A 66 2.93 -16.93 -20.71
CA ASP A 66 3.84 -16.78 -19.58
C ASP A 66 3.89 -15.34 -19.08
N SER A 67 3.83 -14.35 -19.97
CA SER A 67 3.75 -12.93 -19.61
C SER A 67 2.49 -12.65 -18.80
N LEU A 68 1.33 -13.14 -19.28
CA LEU A 68 0.05 -12.97 -18.60
C LEU A 68 0.09 -13.60 -17.21
N ARG A 69 0.62 -14.82 -17.11
CA ARG A 69 0.79 -15.53 -15.84
C ARG A 69 1.65 -14.75 -14.85
N VAL A 70 2.84 -14.32 -15.28
CA VAL A 70 3.79 -13.57 -14.42
C VAL A 70 3.21 -12.24 -13.95
N LEU A 71 2.47 -11.54 -14.80
CA LEU A 71 1.92 -10.21 -14.48
C LEU A 71 0.61 -10.25 -13.68
N THR A 72 0.04 -11.44 -13.43
CA THR A 72 -1.26 -11.59 -12.74
C THR A 72 -1.21 -12.46 -11.49
N GLU A 73 -0.29 -13.42 -11.39
CA GLU A 73 -0.16 -14.27 -10.21
C GLU A 73 0.66 -13.60 -9.09
N GLU A 74 0.10 -13.60 -7.87
CA GLU A 74 0.66 -12.92 -6.69
C GLU A 74 2.10 -13.36 -6.37
N GLN A 75 2.42 -14.63 -6.59
CA GLN A 75 3.73 -15.22 -6.29
C GLN A 75 4.91 -14.54 -7.00
N PHE A 76 4.68 -13.84 -8.12
CA PHE A 76 5.74 -13.16 -8.86
C PHE A 76 5.98 -11.72 -8.38
N ALA A 77 5.06 -11.17 -7.58
CA ALA A 77 5.15 -9.82 -6.99
C ALA A 77 5.48 -8.71 -8.02
N VAL A 78 5.00 -8.86 -9.26
CA VAL A 78 5.13 -7.87 -10.35
C VAL A 78 3.83 -7.75 -11.12
N SER A 79 3.55 -6.57 -11.67
CA SER A 79 2.36 -6.33 -12.50
C SER A 79 2.55 -5.10 -13.38
N SER A 80 1.78 -4.97 -14.45
CA SER A 80 1.72 -3.78 -15.31
C SER A 80 0.28 -3.30 -15.45
N HIS A 81 0.07 -2.04 -15.85
CA HIS A 81 -1.28 -1.57 -16.20
C HIS A 81 -1.79 -2.24 -17.47
N PHE A 82 -0.91 -2.42 -18.45
CA PHE A 82 -1.25 -2.98 -19.76
C PHE A 82 -0.27 -4.06 -20.19
N LEU A 83 -0.78 -5.07 -20.90
CA LEU A 83 -0.02 -6.07 -21.64
C LEU A 83 -0.45 -6.03 -23.12
N ILE A 84 0.54 -5.97 -24.01
CA ILE A 84 0.34 -5.96 -25.46
C ILE A 84 1.01 -7.22 -26.03
N PRO A 85 0.27 -8.13 -26.68
CA PRO A 85 0.82 -9.32 -27.31
C PRO A 85 1.73 -8.98 -28.50
N GLU A 86 2.71 -9.84 -28.76
CA GLU A 86 3.48 -9.83 -30.00
C GLU A 86 2.67 -10.45 -31.15
N SER A 87 2.87 -9.97 -32.38
CA SER A 87 2.25 -10.56 -33.56
C SER A 87 2.80 -11.97 -33.81
N GLU A 88 1.94 -12.90 -34.21
CA GLU A 88 2.31 -14.30 -34.51
C GLU A 88 2.87 -15.09 -33.30
N ASP A 89 2.64 -14.63 -32.07
CA ASP A 89 2.92 -15.42 -30.88
C ASP A 89 1.98 -16.63 -30.80
N GLN A 90 2.54 -17.84 -30.83
CA GLN A 90 1.77 -19.09 -30.81
C GLN A 90 0.98 -19.32 -29.52
N SER A 91 1.40 -18.70 -28.41
CA SER A 91 0.70 -18.78 -27.12
C SER A 91 -0.49 -17.81 -27.04
N TYR A 92 -0.60 -16.86 -27.97
CA TYR A 92 -1.68 -15.89 -28.00
C TYR A 92 -2.94 -16.50 -28.66
N PRO A 93 -4.12 -16.49 -28.00
CA PRO A 93 -5.28 -17.28 -28.42
C PRO A 93 -6.07 -16.69 -29.60
N SER A 94 -5.64 -15.56 -30.18
CA SER A 94 -6.39 -14.80 -31.17
C SER A 94 -5.51 -14.36 -32.34
N SER A 95 -6.04 -14.36 -33.55
CA SER A 95 -5.37 -13.77 -34.71
C SER A 95 -5.37 -12.23 -34.69
N LYS A 96 -6.22 -11.62 -33.86
CA LYS A 96 -6.31 -10.17 -33.70
C LYS A 96 -5.67 -9.72 -32.39
N LEU A 97 -4.65 -8.87 -32.49
CA LEU A 97 -4.00 -8.26 -31.32
C LEU A 97 -4.98 -7.36 -30.57
N SER A 98 -4.97 -7.49 -29.24
CA SER A 98 -5.77 -6.71 -28.30
C SER A 98 -4.89 -6.19 -27.17
N ILE A 99 -5.21 -5.03 -26.62
CA ILE A 99 -4.54 -4.49 -25.43
C ILE A 99 -5.28 -5.02 -24.20
N TYR A 100 -4.54 -5.64 -23.27
CA TYR A 100 -5.08 -6.20 -22.04
C TYR A 100 -4.80 -5.25 -20.89
N GLN A 101 -5.84 -4.74 -20.24
CA GLN A 101 -5.70 -3.98 -19.00
C GLN A 101 -5.68 -4.94 -17.82
N LEU A 102 -4.55 -4.99 -17.09
CA LEU A 102 -4.37 -5.88 -15.94
C LEU A 102 -4.57 -5.17 -14.60
N VAL A 103 -4.29 -3.86 -14.55
CA VAL A 103 -4.50 -3.01 -13.37
C VAL A 103 -5.18 -1.71 -13.81
N ASP A 104 -6.16 -1.23 -13.03
CA ASP A 104 -6.82 0.06 -13.26
C ASP A 104 -5.80 1.20 -13.19
N GLU A 105 -5.88 2.20 -14.08
CA GLU A 105 -4.96 3.35 -14.10
C GLU A 105 -4.98 4.19 -12.81
N LYS A 106 -6.10 4.13 -12.06
CA LYS A 106 -6.22 4.76 -10.74
C LYS A 106 -5.40 4.04 -9.67
N ASP A 107 -5.15 2.75 -9.89
CA ASP A 107 -4.42 1.85 -9.01
C ASP A 107 -2.94 1.78 -9.42
N ARG A 108 -2.10 1.33 -8.49
CA ARG A 108 -0.64 1.31 -8.69
C ARG A 108 -0.17 -0.10 -9.01
N ALA A 109 0.18 -0.34 -10.27
CA ALA A 109 0.89 -1.54 -10.70
C ALA A 109 2.34 -1.57 -10.18
N TRP A 110 2.94 -2.76 -10.15
CA TRP A 110 4.24 -3.05 -9.57
C TRP A 110 5.26 -3.40 -10.69
N HIS A 111 5.72 -2.39 -11.45
CA HIS A 111 6.59 -2.62 -12.62
C HIS A 111 7.94 -1.90 -12.59
N ALA A 112 8.03 -0.71 -12.00
CA ALA A 112 9.08 0.24 -12.39
C ALA A 112 10.39 0.19 -11.59
N GLY A 113 10.61 -0.77 -10.68
CA GLY A 113 11.94 -0.80 -10.08
C GLY A 113 12.20 0.37 -9.11
N LYS A 114 13.33 0.31 -8.37
CA LYS A 114 13.82 1.42 -7.56
C LYS A 114 14.29 2.39 -8.61
N SER A 115 13.44 3.33 -8.96
CA SER A 115 13.61 4.19 -10.12
C SER A 115 13.40 5.65 -9.76
N GLN A 116 14.05 6.48 -10.57
CA GLN A 116 14.02 7.92 -10.47
C GLN A 116 13.94 8.50 -11.88
N TRP A 117 13.09 9.50 -12.05
CA TRP A 117 13.05 10.33 -13.25
C TRP A 117 12.95 11.79 -12.82
N GLU A 118 13.85 12.63 -13.33
CA GLU A 118 14.07 14.01 -12.84
C GLU A 118 14.27 14.03 -11.31
N GLU A 119 13.58 14.93 -10.61
CA GLU A 119 13.64 15.10 -9.16
C GLU A 119 12.73 14.11 -8.39
N ARG A 120 12.08 13.15 -9.07
CA ARG A 120 11.11 12.23 -8.46
C ARG A 120 11.70 10.84 -8.31
N THR A 121 11.78 10.39 -7.05
CA THR A 121 12.22 9.03 -6.68
C THR A 121 11.03 8.20 -6.21
N ILE A 122 11.07 6.89 -6.50
CA ILE A 122 10.12 5.83 -6.11
C ILE A 122 8.96 5.63 -7.11
N LEU A 123 9.19 4.79 -8.12
CA LEU A 123 8.13 4.04 -8.80
C LEU A 123 8.19 2.55 -8.42
N MET A 124 8.37 2.20 -7.13
CA MET A 124 8.57 0.80 -6.73
C MET A 124 7.81 0.24 -5.53
N ILE A 125 7.47 -1.05 -5.71
CA ILE A 125 7.59 -2.22 -4.81
C ILE A 125 8.79 -2.14 -3.83
N ASN A 126 8.55 -2.29 -2.53
CA ASN A 126 9.60 -2.51 -1.53
C ASN A 126 9.91 -4.01 -1.48
N GLN A 127 11.15 -4.39 -1.79
CA GLN A 127 11.79 -5.55 -1.17
C GLN A 127 12.66 -5.06 -0.01
#